data_AF-A0A942CLH9-F1
#
_entry.id   AF-A0A942CLH9-F1
#
_cell.length_a   1.000
_cell.length_b   1.000
_cell.length_c   1.000
_cell.angle_alpha   90.00
_cell.angle_beta   90.00
_cell.angle_gamma   90.00
#
_symmetry.space_group_name_H-M   'P 1'
#
loop_
_entity.id
_entity.type
_entity.pdbx_description
1 polymer ?
#
loop_
_entity_poly.entity_id
_entity_poly.type
_entity_poly.pdbx_seq_one_letter_code
_entity_poly.pdbx_strand_id
1 'polypeptide(L)' 'MFDVNLVTAGRVRHYSVALHRADGWELTIEENRTVRWREVVEDWHRVERRIERVRSEVEGLLEQGWTLQTARGLM' A
#
# COMPACT_ATOMS: atom_id res chain seq x y z
N MET A 1 8.85 2.01 -7.01
CA MET A 1 8.01 2.74 -6.05
C MET A 1 6.59 2.21 -6.17
N PHE A 2 5.99 1.77 -5.06
CA PHE A 2 4.66 1.16 -5.03
C PHE A 2 3.69 2.17 -4.43
N ASP A 3 2.56 2.42 -5.09
CA ASP A 3 1.55 3.38 -4.65
C ASP A 3 0.17 2.93 -5.16
N VAL A 4 -0.74 2.63 -4.24
CA VAL A 4 -2.06 2.08 -4.56
C VAL A 4 -3.12 2.80 -3.74
N ASN A 5 -4.10 3.38 -4.42
CA ASN A 5 -5.23 4.06 -3.80
C ASN A 5 -6.54 3.41 -4.22
N LEU A 6 -7.28 2.92 -3.22
CA LEU A 6 -8.57 2.26 -3.35
C LEU A 6 -9.66 3.14 -2.73
N VAL A 7 -10.82 3.16 -3.37
CA VAL A 7 -11.99 3.88 -2.87
C VAL A 7 -13.24 3.02 -2.93
N THR A 8 -14.12 3.16 -1.94
CA THR A 8 -15.47 2.58 -1.97
C THR A 8 -16.40 3.39 -1.09
N ALA A 9 -17.63 3.67 -1.52
CA ALA A 9 -18.72 4.24 -0.68
C ALA A 9 -18.27 5.27 0.39
N GLY A 10 -17.45 6.25 0.00
CA GLY A 10 -16.95 7.32 0.90
C GLY A 10 -15.75 6.95 1.79
N ARG A 11 -15.22 5.73 1.67
CA ARG A 11 -13.99 5.25 2.29
C ARG A 11 -12.83 5.27 1.30
N VAL A 12 -11.66 5.57 1.80
CA VAL A 12 -10.40 5.58 1.04
C VAL A 12 -9.39 4.71 1.77
N ARG A 13 -8.67 3.86 1.05
CA ARG A 13 -7.53 3.11 1.57
C ARG A 13 -6.34 3.29 0.65
N HIS A 14 -5.23 3.74 1.21
CA HIS A 14 -4.03 4.07 0.47
C HIS A 14 -2.84 3.27 1.01
N TYR A 15 -2.07 2.70 0.11
CA TYR A 15 -0.85 1.95 0.39
C TYR A 15 0.30 2.60 -0.38
N SER A 16 1.39 2.89 0.30
CA SER A 16 2.58 3.43 -0.34
C SER A 16 3.85 2.76 0.18
N VAL A 17 4.81 2.58 -0.73
CA VAL A 17 6.19 2.18 -0.43
C VAL A 17 7.14 3.15 -1.12
N ALA A 18 7.91 3.86 -0.31
CA ALA A 18 8.89 4.85 -0.76
C ALA A 18 10.26 4.59 -0.10
N LEU A 19 11.33 5.09 -0.72
CA LEU A 19 12.65 5.09 -0.08
C LEU A 19 12.61 5.99 1.16
N HIS A 20 13.16 5.50 2.27
CA HIS A 20 13.26 6.25 3.52
C HIS A 20 14.71 6.66 3.77
N ARG A 21 15.01 7.97 3.67
CA ARG A 21 16.35 8.54 3.91
C ARG A 21 17.44 7.86 3.05
N ALA A 22 18.62 7.64 3.63
CA ALA A 22 19.80 7.12 2.96
C ALA A 22 19.72 5.61 2.72
N ASP A 23 19.05 4.87 3.60
CA ASP A 23 18.94 3.41 3.54
C ASP A 23 17.55 2.96 4.04
N GLY A 24 16.91 2.10 3.25
CA GLY A 24 15.65 1.47 3.60
C GLY A 24 14.41 2.05 2.93
N TRP A 25 13.27 1.49 3.31
CA TRP A 25 11.98 1.68 2.68
C TRP A 25 10.93 1.94 3.74
N GLU A 26 10.12 2.96 3.52
CA GLU A 26 8.96 3.25 4.34
C GLU A 26 7.71 2.68 3.68
N LEU A 27 6.97 1.90 4.44
CA LEU A 27 5.68 1.36 4.06
C LEU A 27 4.61 2.06 4.90
N THR A 28 3.67 2.70 4.22
CA THR A 28 2.57 3.43 4.87
C THR A 28 1.24 2.87 4.38
N ILE A 29 0.33 2.62 5.32
CA ILE A 29 -1.06 2.27 5.06
C ILE A 29 -1.93 3.33 5.72
N GLU A 30 -2.73 4.00 4.91
CA GLU A 30 -3.67 5.01 5.35
C GLU A 30 -5.10 4.56 5.06
N GLU A 31 -6.01 4.88 5.97
CA GLU A 31 -7.44 4.68 5.80
C GLU A 31 -8.15 5.97 6.15
N ASN A 32 -8.98 6.49 5.24
CA ASN A 32 -9.71 7.75 5.41
C ASN A 32 -8.79 8.90 5.86
N ARG A 33 -7.59 8.99 5.26
CA ARG A 33 -6.53 9.97 5.58
C ARG A 33 -5.93 9.84 6.98
N THR A 34 -6.15 8.71 7.65
CA THR A 34 -5.52 8.39 8.93
C THR A 34 -4.51 7.28 8.73
N VAL A 35 -3.26 7.52 9.13
CA VAL A 35 -2.20 6.50 9.09
C VAL A 35 -2.59 5.38 10.06
N ARG A 36 -2.86 4.19 9.51
CA ARG A 36 -3.14 2.97 10.28
C ARG A 36 -1.88 2.20 10.59
N TRP A 37 -0.93 2.22 9.67
CA TRP A 37 0.32 1.51 9.80
C TRP A 37 1.42 2.30 9.11
N ARG A 38 2.58 2.38 9.77
CA ARG A 38 3.80 2.92 9.19
C ARG A 38 4.97 2.10 9.72
N GLU A 39 5.82 1.64 8.82
CA GLU A 39 6.98 0.83 9.15
C GLU A 39 8.15 1.22 8.25
N VAL A 40 9.35 1.26 8.84
CA VAL A 40 10.60 1.44 8.09
C VAL A 40 11.34 0.12 8.09
N VAL A 41 11.74 -0.31 6.89
CA VAL A 41 12.34 -1.62 6.64
C VAL A 41 13.60 -1.42 5.80
N GLU A 42 14.74 -1.85 6.33
CA GLU A 42 16.02 -1.74 5.61
C GLU A 42 16.20 -2.88 4.58
N ASP A 43 15.60 -4.04 4.85
CA ASP A 43 15.68 -5.24 4.01
C ASP A 43 14.64 -5.24 2.88
N TRP A 44 15.12 -5.18 1.63
CA TRP A 44 14.27 -5.25 0.44
C TRP A 44 13.40 -6.52 0.39
N HIS A 45 13.89 -7.68 0.84
CA HIS A 45 13.10 -8.91 0.81
C HIS A 45 11.91 -8.87 1.78
N ARG A 46 12.01 -8.11 2.89
CA ARG A 46 10.85 -7.84 3.75
C ARG A 46 9.85 -6.92 3.07
N VAL A 47 10.32 -5.93 2.32
CA VAL A 47 9.48 -5.03 1.52
C VAL A 47 8.69 -5.82 0.49
N GLU A 48 9.35 -6.70 -0.28
CA GLU A 48 8.71 -7.56 -1.28
C GLU A 48 7.60 -8.41 -0.68
N ARG A 49 7.87 -9.10 0.44
CA ARG A 49 6.85 -9.89 1.14
C ARG A 49 5.66 -9.05 1.60
N ARG A 50 5.89 -7.79 1.98
CA ARG A 50 4.81 -6.90 2.40
C ARG A 50 4.01 -6.40 1.20
N ILE A 51 4.66 -6.09 0.08
CA ILE A 51 4.00 -5.74 -1.18
C ILE A 51 3.10 -6.90 -1.63
N GLU A 52 3.57 -8.14 -1.57
CA GLU A 52 2.77 -9.31 -1.96
C GLU A 52 1.50 -9.46 -1.11
N ARG A 53 1.62 -9.26 0.22
CA ARG A 53 0.45 -9.22 1.10
C ARG A 53 -0.51 -8.09 0.75
N VAL A 54 0.01 -6.91 0.41
CA VAL A 54 -0.82 -5.77 0.00
C VAL A 54 -1.51 -6.06 -1.33
N ARG A 55 -0.85 -6.72 -2.30
CA ARG A 55 -1.46 -7.13 -3.57
C ARG A 55 -2.66 -8.06 -3.33
N SER A 56 -2.47 -9.09 -2.51
CA SER A 56 -3.56 -10.01 -2.14
C SER A 56 -4.70 -9.30 -1.39
N GLU A 57 -4.39 -8.34 -0.51
CA GLU A 57 -5.41 -7.53 0.18
C GLU A 57 -6.17 -6.65 -0.81
N VAL A 58 -5.47 -6.02 -1.76
CA VAL A 58 -6.07 -5.18 -2.81
C VAL A 58 -7.02 -6.01 -3.68
N GLU A 59 -6.62 -7.21 -4.09
CA GLU A 59 -7.49 -8.13 -4.84
C GLU A 59 -8.76 -8.45 -4.06
N GLY A 60 -8.64 -8.81 -2.78
CA GLY A 60 -9.80 -9.07 -1.93
C GLY A 60 -10.70 -7.84 -1.73
N LEU A 61 -10.15 -6.63 -1.70
CA LEU A 61 -10.93 -5.39 -1.64
C LEU A 61 -11.64 -5.10 -2.97
N LEU A 62 -10.99 -5.36 -4.11
CA LEU A 62 -11.60 -5.21 -5.42
C LEU A 62 -12.81 -6.14 -5.58
N GLU A 63 -12.71 -7.38 -5.11
CA GLU A 63 -13.82 -8.34 -5.06
C GLU A 63 -14.98 -7.86 -4.16
N GLN A 64 -14.67 -7.10 -3.10
CA GLN A 64 -15.67 -6.48 -2.22
C GLN A 64 -16.30 -5.20 -2.81
N GLY A 65 -15.97 -4.84 -4.05
CA GLY A 65 -16.50 -3.66 -4.72
C GLY A 65 -15.74 -2.37 -4.43
N TRP A 66 -14.49 -2.47 -3.96
CA TRP A 66 -13.59 -1.32 -4.00
C TRP A 66 -13.10 -1.06 -5.42
N THR A 67 -12.80 0.19 -5.73
CA THR A 67 -12.31 0.61 -7.04
C THR A 67 -10.89 1.15 -6.91
N LEU A 68 -10.01 0.74 -7.83
CA LEU A 68 -8.68 1.33 -7.97
C LEU A 68 -8.79 2.74 -8.55
N GLN A 69 -8.39 3.74 -7.77
CA GLN A 69 -8.27 5.12 -8.24
C GLN A 69 -6.87 5.41 -8.80
N THR A 70 -5.83 4.81 -8.21
CA THR A 70 -4.45 4.95 -8.66
C THR A 70 -3.68 3.68 -8.33
N ALA A 71 -2.84 3.23 -9.26
CA ALA A 71 -2.02 2.04 -9.14
C ALA A 71 -0.68 2.27 -9.82
N ARG A 72 0.41 2.30 -9.04
CA ARG A 72 1.79 2.29 -9.53
C ARG A 72 2.55 1.15 -8.87
N GLY A 73 3.20 0.33 -9.68
CA GLY A 73 3.91 -0.87 -9.21
C GLY A 73 3.02 -2.09 -8.93
N LEU A 74 1.79 -2.10 -9.49
CA LEU A 74 0.87 -3.26 -9.48
C LEU A 74 1.04 -4.19 -10.70
N MET A 75 1.82 -3.80 -11.72
CA MET A 75 2.21 -4.67 -12.84
C MET A 75 3.33 -5.63 -12.45
#